data_AF-A0AAI9Y9H3-F1
#
_entry.id   AF-A0AAI9Y9H3-F1
#
_cell.length_a   1.000
_cell.length_b   1.000
_cell.length_c   1.000
_cell.angle_alpha   90.00
_cell.angle_beta   90.00
_cell.angle_gamma   90.00
#
_symmetry.space_group_name_H-M   'P 1'
#
loop_
_entity.id
_entity.type
_entity.pdbx_description
1 polymer ?
#
loop_
_entity_poly.entity_id
_entity_poly.type
_entity_poly.pdbx_seq_one_letter_code
_entity_poly.pdbx_strand_id
1 'polypeptide(L)'
;MAITNLQILQAHGLFFILGTQLHVFVFRKGEWDTATTRLFRNFTLGIGLLTAALSRGAPETFRTNAAALKTAGSLTAALIAGIYTSLLVYRAAFHRLNGFKGPFLARLSNLWITSRAVKELHMYTEVQQLHEQYGDIVRIGPTELSINNPKAVLPIHSNRSPCTKGPWYGVLHPMYSLQLVRDKQEHAQRRKSWDRGFSSKALRDYEFRVADYTNQLLASIDKNKGKPFNISDWFNYYSFDVMGDLAFNKSFGMLKEGIKHYFMTSLHQDMQAIGMFSHMLWLFPIFKNTPILNENNKRFWKFVTSQVDERIANPPDRPDVFSWILEEYQSLKNPTWQDTLNLYGDAYLIIVAGSDTTAASLTCLFFELAQKPDVYQRLREEIDDYFAQNAEPEHSALSKLPYLQACIDETLRLHPPVPSGVQRMTPPEGIDIDGRFIPGDTIIQVPTHTMFRGKSQKEIVSSSTVVSADELRLSYKTLLADCGEKQIDERLFPQANEFIPERWTSRPDLAKDPAAFVPFGTGKHLKSLPPPPFWADRCDVRADDKDESWQASTLASESSWA
;
A
#
# COMPACT_ATOMS: atom_id res chain seq x y z
N MET A 1 -30.88 41.57 30.31
CA MET A 1 -29.70 41.94 31.11
C MET A 1 -28.51 42.04 30.17
N ALA A 2 -27.77 43.15 30.19
CA ALA A 2 -26.63 43.31 29.28
C ALA A 2 -25.48 42.37 29.71
N ILE A 3 -25.02 41.52 28.79
CA ILE A 3 -23.82 40.72 28.98
C ILE A 3 -22.60 41.65 28.98
N THR A 4 -21.76 41.50 29.99
CA THR A 4 -20.53 42.27 30.17
C THR A 4 -19.36 41.66 29.38
N ASN A 5 -18.35 42.48 29.08
CA ASN A 5 -17.11 41.99 28.44
C ASN A 5 -16.41 40.90 29.28
N LEU A 6 -16.52 40.98 30.61
CA LEU A 6 -15.96 39.96 31.51
C LEU A 6 -16.65 38.60 31.33
N GLN A 7 -17.97 38.58 31.19
CA GLN A 7 -18.73 37.35 30.92
C GLN A 7 -18.39 36.75 29.56
N ILE A 8 -18.18 37.59 28.54
CA ILE A 8 -17.71 37.13 27.22
C ILE A 8 -16.31 36.51 27.34
N LEU A 9 -15.40 37.14 28.08
CA LEU A 9 -14.05 36.60 28.30
C LEU A 9 -14.08 35.25 29.05
N GLN A 10 -14.90 35.14 30.10
CA GLN A 10 -15.13 33.88 30.82
C GLN A 10 -15.69 32.79 29.89
N ALA A 11 -16.60 33.14 28.99
CA ALA A 11 -17.14 32.21 28.00
C ALA A 11 -16.06 31.69 27.04
N HIS A 12 -15.10 32.51 26.60
CA HIS A 12 -13.97 32.02 25.79
C HIS A 12 -13.12 30.99 26.55
N GLY A 13 -12.84 31.24 27.83
CA GLY A 13 -12.13 30.27 28.69
C GLY A 13 -12.89 28.94 28.83
N LEU A 14 -14.20 29.00 29.05
CA LEU A 14 -15.06 27.80 29.11
C LEU A 14 -15.09 27.02 27.79
N PHE A 15 -15.22 27.70 26.65
CA PHE A 15 -15.20 27.06 25.33
C PHE A 15 -13.83 26.41 25.07
N PHE A 16 -12.72 27.05 25.45
CA PHE A 16 -11.40 26.46 25.34
C PHE A 16 -11.25 25.17 26.18
N ILE A 17 -11.74 25.18 27.43
CA ILE A 17 -11.75 24.00 28.31
C ILE A 17 -12.63 22.89 27.72
N LEU A 18 -13.82 23.23 27.23
CA LEU A 18 -14.70 22.27 26.55
C LEU A 18 -14.02 21.66 25.32
N GLY A 19 -13.30 22.48 24.54
CA GLY A 19 -12.50 22.00 23.41
C GLY A 19 -11.42 21.00 23.85
N THR A 20 -10.73 21.30 24.95
CA THR A 20 -9.75 20.39 25.56
C THR A 20 -10.39 19.06 25.97
N GLN A 21 -11.57 19.10 26.61
CA GLN A 21 -12.32 17.90 26.99
C GLN A 21 -12.79 17.09 25.76
N LEU A 22 -13.27 17.76 24.71
CA LEU A 22 -13.65 17.12 23.46
C LEU A 22 -12.47 16.38 22.83
N HIS A 23 -11.26 16.97 22.83
CA HIS A 23 -10.09 16.25 22.38
C HIS A 23 -9.84 14.99 23.22
N VAL A 24 -9.77 15.12 24.55
CA VAL A 24 -9.38 14.02 25.46
C VAL A 24 -10.38 12.86 25.45
N PHE A 25 -11.68 13.15 25.45
CA PHE A 25 -12.73 12.14 25.61
C PHE A 25 -13.37 11.69 24.30
N VAL A 26 -13.36 12.52 23.25
CA VAL A 26 -14.04 12.26 21.98
C VAL A 26 -13.04 12.07 20.84
N PHE A 27 -12.34 13.13 20.40
CA PHE A 27 -11.54 13.09 19.18
C PHE A 27 -10.25 12.27 19.28
N ARG A 28 -9.79 11.95 20.49
CA ARG A 28 -8.65 11.04 20.70
C ARG A 28 -9.01 9.56 20.46
N LYS A 29 -10.29 9.19 20.49
CA LYS A 29 -10.76 7.80 20.39
C LYS A 29 -11.46 7.56 19.06
N GLY A 30 -11.15 6.43 18.43
CA GLY A 30 -11.78 5.99 17.18
C GLY A 30 -11.30 6.72 15.93
N GLU A 31 -11.90 6.37 14.81
CA GLU A 31 -11.59 6.91 13.47
C GLU A 31 -12.63 7.97 13.09
N TRP A 32 -12.16 9.16 12.73
CA TRP A 32 -13.03 10.31 12.41
C TRP A 32 -13.00 10.72 10.93
N ASP A 33 -12.12 10.11 10.12
CA ASP A 33 -11.87 10.51 8.74
C ASP A 33 -13.15 10.47 7.87
N THR A 34 -13.95 9.41 7.97
CA THR A 34 -15.21 9.28 7.21
C THR A 34 -16.34 10.18 7.73
N ALA A 35 -16.23 10.69 8.96
CA ALA A 35 -17.21 11.57 9.58
C ALA A 35 -16.98 13.06 9.23
N THR A 36 -15.92 13.40 8.51
CA THR A 36 -15.47 14.78 8.28
C THR A 36 -16.58 15.72 7.81
N THR A 37 -17.36 15.35 6.79
CA THR A 37 -18.44 16.23 6.29
C THR A 37 -19.59 16.40 7.27
N ARG A 38 -19.90 15.37 8.06
CA ARG A 38 -20.86 15.46 9.16
C ARG A 38 -20.34 16.39 10.26
N LEU A 39 -19.05 16.31 10.59
CA LEU A 39 -18.42 17.21 11.55
C LEU A 39 -18.52 18.67 11.07
N PHE A 40 -18.08 18.99 9.85
CA PHE A 40 -18.21 20.34 9.29
C PHE A 40 -19.65 20.86 9.35
N ARG A 41 -20.62 20.07 8.89
CA ARG A 41 -22.04 20.43 8.96
C ARG A 41 -22.49 20.72 10.40
N ASN A 42 -22.14 19.85 11.34
CA ASN A 42 -22.56 19.97 12.73
C ASN A 42 -21.92 21.20 13.41
N PHE A 43 -20.64 21.51 13.13
CA PHE A 43 -19.98 22.73 13.61
C PHE A 43 -20.64 23.98 13.04
N THR A 44 -20.95 24.01 11.74
CA THR A 44 -21.67 25.13 11.10
C THR A 44 -23.07 25.34 11.69
N LEU A 45 -23.82 24.25 11.88
CA LEU A 45 -25.13 24.31 12.55
C LEU A 45 -25.00 24.80 14.00
N GLY A 46 -23.98 24.34 14.72
CA GLY A 46 -23.69 24.78 16.08
C GLY A 46 -23.41 26.29 16.17
N ILE A 47 -22.64 26.85 15.23
CA ILE A 47 -22.42 28.31 15.14
C ILE A 47 -23.74 29.04 14.89
N GLY A 48 -24.59 28.54 14.00
CA GLY A 48 -25.90 29.13 13.71
C GLY A 48 -26.84 29.12 14.93
N LEU A 49 -26.91 27.99 15.63
CA LEU A 49 -27.72 27.85 16.86
C LEU A 49 -27.20 28.77 17.98
N LEU A 50 -25.88 28.83 18.17
CA LEU A 50 -25.26 29.72 19.15
C LEU A 50 -25.53 31.20 18.80
N THR A 51 -25.45 31.56 17.53
CA THR A 51 -25.80 32.90 17.04
C THR A 51 -27.25 33.25 17.38
N ALA A 52 -28.19 32.35 17.08
CA ALA A 52 -29.61 32.56 17.40
C ALA A 52 -29.86 32.67 18.92
N ALA A 53 -29.17 31.85 19.72
CA ALA A 53 -29.26 31.89 21.18
C ALA A 53 -28.74 33.21 21.75
N LEU A 54 -27.60 33.73 21.24
CA LEU A 54 -27.05 35.01 21.65
C LEU A 54 -27.98 36.18 21.25
N SER A 55 -28.44 36.23 19.99
CA SER A 55 -29.34 37.28 19.51
C SER A 55 -30.66 37.33 20.30
N ARG A 56 -31.23 36.18 20.67
CA ARG A 56 -32.51 36.10 21.40
C ARG A 56 -32.37 36.23 22.91
N GLY A 57 -31.29 35.70 23.48
CA GLY A 57 -31.07 35.64 24.93
C GLY A 57 -30.53 36.93 25.53
N ALA A 58 -29.83 37.75 24.74
CA ALA A 58 -29.29 39.04 25.18
C ALA A 58 -29.41 40.13 24.09
N PRO A 59 -30.64 40.50 23.70
CA PRO A 59 -30.89 41.44 22.60
C PRO A 59 -30.29 42.83 22.85
N GLU A 60 -30.21 43.25 24.12
CA GLU A 60 -29.58 44.52 24.53
C GLU A 60 -28.08 44.57 24.21
N THR A 61 -27.39 43.44 24.31
CA THR A 61 -25.96 43.30 24.03
C THR A 61 -25.71 43.03 22.55
N PHE A 62 -26.47 42.13 21.95
CA PHE A 62 -26.32 41.74 20.55
C PHE A 62 -27.40 42.36 19.69
N ARG A 63 -27.33 43.68 19.54
CA ARG A 63 -28.32 44.50 18.79
C ARG A 63 -28.44 44.13 17.31
N THR A 64 -27.44 43.44 16.75
CA THR A 64 -27.46 42.96 15.37
C THR A 64 -27.07 41.48 15.32
N ASN A 65 -27.65 40.76 14.36
CA ASN A 65 -27.27 39.36 14.10
C ASN A 65 -25.79 39.23 13.71
N ALA A 66 -25.20 40.27 13.12
CA ALA A 66 -23.77 40.29 12.81
C ALA A 66 -22.90 40.29 14.08
N ALA A 67 -23.29 41.03 15.12
CA ALA A 67 -22.57 41.04 16.40
C ALA A 67 -22.68 39.69 17.14
N ALA A 68 -23.87 39.08 17.12
CA ALA A 68 -24.08 37.73 17.65
C ALA A 68 -23.25 36.69 16.89
N LEU A 69 -23.23 36.75 15.55
CA LEU A 69 -22.48 35.84 14.70
C LEU A 69 -20.97 35.96 14.93
N LYS A 70 -20.45 37.19 15.03
CA LYS A 70 -19.03 37.43 15.32
C LYS A 70 -18.63 36.82 16.67
N THR A 71 -19.47 36.98 17.68
CA THR A 71 -19.22 36.44 19.03
C THR A 71 -19.35 34.92 19.06
N ALA A 72 -20.36 34.34 18.40
CA ALA A 72 -20.49 32.89 18.24
C ALA A 72 -19.26 32.31 17.52
N GLY A 73 -18.81 32.95 16.44
CA GLY A 73 -17.60 32.58 15.71
C GLY A 73 -16.34 32.64 16.56
N SER A 74 -16.16 33.67 17.41
CA SER A 74 -14.99 33.77 18.29
C SER A 74 -15.00 32.72 19.42
N LEU A 75 -16.17 32.41 19.98
CA LEU A 75 -16.33 31.33 20.96
C LEU A 75 -16.04 29.96 20.33
N THR A 76 -16.54 29.70 19.12
CA THR A 76 -16.22 28.46 18.39
C THR A 76 -14.72 28.39 18.05
N ALA A 77 -14.08 29.51 17.68
CA ALA A 77 -12.64 29.55 17.48
C ALA A 77 -11.86 29.21 18.76
N ALA A 78 -12.31 29.69 19.93
CA ALA A 78 -11.71 29.33 21.23
C ALA A 78 -11.86 27.83 21.53
N LEU A 79 -13.01 27.23 21.23
CA LEU A 79 -13.21 25.77 21.34
C LEU A 79 -12.26 24.99 20.42
N ILE A 80 -12.15 25.38 19.16
CA ILE A 80 -11.22 24.77 18.19
C ILE A 80 -9.77 24.92 18.68
N ALA A 81 -9.40 26.09 19.19
CA ALA A 81 -8.08 26.33 19.79
C ALA A 81 -7.81 25.39 20.97
N GLY A 82 -8.80 25.14 21.84
CA GLY A 82 -8.73 24.17 22.92
C GLY A 82 -8.45 22.74 22.42
N ILE A 83 -9.19 22.31 21.40
CA ILE A 83 -9.00 20.99 20.76
C ILE A 83 -7.56 20.85 20.25
N TYR A 84 -7.10 21.79 19.40
CA TYR A 84 -5.80 21.69 18.75
C TYR A 84 -4.62 21.90 19.73
N THR A 85 -4.77 22.78 20.72
CA THR A 85 -3.73 22.97 21.75
C THR A 85 -3.54 21.69 22.54
N SER A 86 -4.66 21.09 23.02
CA SER A 86 -4.61 19.81 23.73
C SER A 86 -4.04 18.68 22.88
N LEU A 87 -4.45 18.61 21.60
CA LEU A 87 -3.96 17.63 20.63
C LEU A 87 -2.45 17.72 20.40
N LEU A 88 -1.94 18.93 20.13
CA LEU A 88 -0.53 19.15 19.82
C LEU A 88 0.36 18.90 21.05
N VAL A 89 -0.06 19.35 22.24
CA VAL A 89 0.66 19.07 23.49
C VAL A 89 0.70 17.56 23.76
N TYR A 90 -0.42 16.86 23.61
CA TYR A 90 -0.47 15.40 23.76
C TYR A 90 0.46 14.72 22.75
N ARG A 91 0.39 15.07 21.47
CA ARG A 91 1.21 14.47 20.41
C ARG A 91 2.71 14.70 20.58
N ALA A 92 3.10 15.87 21.09
CA ALA A 92 4.49 16.25 21.33
C ALA A 92 5.10 15.54 22.55
N ALA A 93 4.37 15.48 23.67
CA ALA A 93 4.94 15.14 24.98
C ALA A 93 4.37 13.87 25.63
N PHE A 94 3.13 13.48 25.32
CA PHE A 94 2.43 12.38 26.01
C PHE A 94 1.94 11.25 25.10
N HIS A 95 2.26 11.30 23.81
CA HIS A 95 1.83 10.28 22.86
C HIS A 95 2.50 8.94 23.16
N ARG A 96 1.74 7.85 23.05
CA ARG A 96 2.25 6.47 23.26
C ARG A 96 3.44 6.10 22.36
N LEU A 97 3.62 6.83 21.25
CA LEU A 97 4.73 6.64 20.31
C LEU A 97 5.95 7.53 20.59
N ASN A 98 6.02 8.21 21.74
CA ASN A 98 7.14 9.09 22.06
C ASN A 98 8.48 8.36 22.25
N GLY A 99 8.43 7.05 22.54
CA GLY A 99 9.63 6.21 22.60
C GLY A 99 10.23 5.87 21.24
N PHE A 100 9.58 6.21 20.12
CA PHE A 100 10.07 5.90 18.77
C PHE A 100 10.72 7.13 18.13
N LYS A 101 11.88 6.91 17.49
CA LYS A 101 12.65 7.94 16.79
C LYS A 101 11.94 8.34 15.49
N GLY A 102 12.24 9.54 14.98
CA GLY A 102 11.67 10.08 13.76
C GLY A 102 11.57 11.60 13.79
N PRO A 103 11.29 12.25 12.65
CA PRO A 103 11.24 13.70 12.54
C PRO A 103 10.24 14.33 13.51
N PHE A 104 10.60 15.46 14.13
CA PHE A 104 9.77 16.08 15.15
C PHE A 104 8.39 16.49 14.61
N LEU A 105 8.33 17.06 13.40
CA LEU A 105 7.08 17.48 12.77
C LEU A 105 6.16 16.30 12.43
N ALA A 106 6.72 15.12 12.14
CA ALA A 106 5.98 13.89 11.93
C ALA A 106 5.16 13.50 13.17
N ARG A 107 5.65 13.84 14.37
CA ARG A 107 4.95 13.57 15.64
C ARG A 107 3.66 14.38 15.77
N LEU A 108 3.65 15.60 15.22
CA LEU A 108 2.59 16.58 15.40
C LEU A 108 1.45 16.41 14.39
N SER A 109 1.80 16.18 13.12
CA SER A 109 0.82 16.19 12.03
C SER A 109 1.23 15.35 10.82
N ASN A 110 0.24 14.74 10.18
CA ASN A 110 0.41 14.12 8.86
C ASN A 110 0.69 15.14 7.75
N LEU A 111 0.54 16.45 8.00
CA LEU A 111 0.95 17.48 7.04
C LEU A 111 2.44 17.39 6.69
N TRP A 112 3.28 16.93 7.63
CA TRP A 112 4.70 16.74 7.36
C TRP A 112 4.92 15.65 6.29
N ILE A 113 4.38 14.44 6.50
CA ILE A 113 4.56 13.34 5.54
C ILE A 113 3.88 13.63 4.21
N THR A 114 2.69 14.26 4.23
CA THR A 114 2.01 14.75 3.02
C THR A 114 2.87 15.75 2.25
N SER A 115 3.54 16.69 2.94
CA SER A 115 4.41 17.66 2.26
C SER A 115 5.60 17.00 1.56
N ARG A 116 6.11 15.87 2.09
CA ARG A 116 7.14 15.05 1.44
C ARG A 116 6.56 14.31 0.23
N ALA A 117 5.38 13.72 0.38
CA ALA A 117 4.68 12.99 -0.69
C ALA A 117 4.36 13.89 -1.89
N VAL A 118 3.83 15.10 -1.65
CA VAL A 118 3.46 16.05 -2.72
C VAL A 118 4.67 16.58 -3.48
N LYS A 119 5.85 16.66 -2.85
CA LYS A 119 7.03 17.25 -3.47
C LYS A 119 7.53 16.43 -4.66
N GLU A 120 7.64 15.12 -4.49
CA GLU A 120 8.31 14.24 -5.47
C GLU A 120 7.54 12.96 -5.77
N LEU A 121 6.50 12.58 -5.01
CA LEU A 121 5.80 11.28 -5.08
C LEU A 121 6.69 10.04 -4.84
N HIS A 122 7.96 10.23 -4.49
CA HIS A 122 8.95 9.18 -4.22
C HIS A 122 9.04 8.84 -2.72
N MET A 123 7.89 8.55 -2.09
CA MET A 123 7.82 8.31 -0.64
C MET A 123 8.70 7.15 -0.15
N TYR A 124 8.94 6.15 -1.00
CA TYR A 124 9.81 5.02 -0.65
C TYR A 124 11.28 5.45 -0.43
N THR A 125 11.77 6.41 -1.21
CA THR A 125 13.14 6.97 -1.06
C THR A 125 13.24 7.77 0.23
N GLU A 126 12.22 8.58 0.51
CA GLU A 126 12.10 9.35 1.76
C GLU A 126 12.10 8.43 2.98
N VAL A 127 11.29 7.36 2.96
CA VAL A 127 11.24 6.35 4.03
C VAL A 127 12.57 5.64 4.20
N GLN A 128 13.27 5.31 3.10
CA GLN A 128 14.60 4.71 3.17
C GLN A 128 15.60 5.63 3.89
N GLN A 129 15.68 6.91 3.51
CA GLN A 129 16.57 7.87 4.15
C GLN A 129 16.26 8.05 5.65
N LEU A 130 14.98 8.00 6.02
CA LEU A 130 14.56 8.04 7.41
C LEU A 130 15.03 6.80 8.18
N HIS A 131 14.97 5.61 7.59
CA HIS A 131 15.51 4.41 8.21
C HIS A 131 17.03 4.44 8.34
N GLU A 132 17.75 4.99 7.35
CA GLU A 132 19.20 5.21 7.43
C GLU A 132 19.56 6.17 8.58
N GLN A 133 18.72 7.17 8.87
CA GLN A 133 18.94 8.14 9.94
C GLN A 133 18.50 7.66 11.34
N TYR A 134 17.33 7.03 11.45
CA TYR A 134 16.67 6.78 12.74
C TYR A 134 16.67 5.30 13.16
N GLY A 135 17.05 4.38 12.28
CA GLY A 135 17.14 2.94 12.53
C GLY A 135 15.92 2.16 12.04
N ASP A 136 15.72 0.95 12.56
CA ASP A 136 14.76 -0.03 12.02
C ASP A 136 13.28 0.33 12.23
N ILE A 137 12.94 1.14 13.24
CA ILE A 137 11.55 1.56 13.50
C ILE A 137 11.50 3.09 13.58
N VAL A 138 10.76 3.70 12.65
CA VAL A 138 10.71 5.15 12.50
C VAL A 138 9.27 5.64 12.56
N ARG A 139 9.02 6.68 13.37
CA ARG A 139 7.75 7.38 13.43
C ARG A 139 7.65 8.38 12.29
N ILE A 140 6.75 8.10 11.35
CA ILE A 140 6.52 8.90 10.13
C ILE A 140 5.21 9.71 10.19
N GLY A 141 4.37 9.46 11.18
CA GLY A 141 3.17 10.24 11.47
C GLY A 141 2.82 10.26 12.96
N PRO A 142 1.77 10.98 13.39
CA PRO A 142 1.39 11.05 14.79
C PRO A 142 1.08 9.68 15.38
N THR A 143 0.45 8.81 14.59
CA THR A 143 0.02 7.44 14.96
C THR A 143 0.62 6.36 14.06
N GLU A 144 1.66 6.68 13.29
CA GLU A 144 2.18 5.81 12.22
C GLU A 144 3.68 5.54 12.36
N LEU A 145 4.05 4.25 12.26
CA LEU A 145 5.41 3.75 12.27
C LEU A 145 5.73 3.03 10.96
N SER A 146 6.91 3.29 10.40
CA SER A 146 7.52 2.47 9.36
C SER A 146 8.52 1.51 10.00
N ILE A 147 8.52 0.24 9.57
CA ILE A 147 9.26 -0.86 10.19
C ILE A 147 10.11 -1.56 9.14
N ASN A 148 11.41 -1.29 9.16
CA ASN A 148 12.43 -1.95 8.37
C ASN A 148 13.08 -3.08 9.18
N ASN A 149 12.29 -4.09 9.55
CA ASN A 149 12.76 -5.29 10.24
C ASN A 149 12.15 -6.54 9.58
N PRO A 150 12.96 -7.47 9.04
CA PRO A 150 12.45 -8.70 8.41
C PRO A 150 11.57 -9.54 9.34
N LYS A 151 11.88 -9.56 10.64
CA LYS A 151 11.09 -10.28 11.65
C LYS A 151 9.71 -9.67 11.89
N ALA A 152 9.43 -8.48 11.35
CA ALA A 152 8.11 -7.86 11.38
C ALA A 152 7.14 -8.44 10.34
N VAL A 153 7.66 -9.06 9.26
CA VAL A 153 6.84 -9.53 8.14
C VAL A 153 5.79 -10.55 8.59
N LEU A 154 6.19 -11.62 9.29
CA LEU A 154 5.26 -12.66 9.73
C LEU A 154 4.27 -12.18 10.81
N PRO A 155 4.69 -11.48 11.89
CA PRO A 155 3.76 -10.95 12.89
C PRO A 155 2.75 -9.97 12.33
N ILE A 156 3.10 -9.20 11.30
CA ILE A 156 2.23 -8.17 10.72
C ILE A 156 1.33 -8.73 9.63
N HIS A 157 1.86 -9.53 8.71
CA HIS A 157 1.16 -9.89 7.46
C HIS A 157 0.64 -11.33 7.42
N SER A 158 1.11 -12.24 8.27
CA SER A 158 0.71 -13.65 8.18
C SER A 158 -0.80 -13.84 8.36
N ASN A 159 -1.35 -14.95 7.86
CA ASN A 159 -2.77 -15.27 8.02
C ASN A 159 -3.24 -15.37 9.48
N ARG A 160 -2.31 -15.61 10.42
CA ARG A 160 -2.57 -15.66 11.87
C ARG A 160 -2.23 -14.34 12.58
N SER A 161 -1.75 -13.34 11.83
CA SER A 161 -1.44 -12.02 12.38
C SER A 161 -2.66 -11.46 13.12
N PRO A 162 -2.48 -10.91 14.33
CA PRO A 162 -3.55 -10.22 15.02
C PRO A 162 -3.85 -8.85 14.38
N CYS A 163 -2.92 -8.29 13.59
CA CYS A 163 -3.09 -7.01 12.92
C CYS A 163 -4.26 -7.05 11.92
N THR A 164 -4.88 -5.90 11.71
CA THR A 164 -5.94 -5.68 10.73
C THR A 164 -5.48 -4.69 9.67
N LYS A 165 -6.23 -4.56 8.58
CA LYS A 165 -5.99 -3.50 7.58
C LYS A 165 -6.24 -2.12 8.20
N GLY A 166 -5.35 -1.18 7.92
CA GLY A 166 -5.42 0.18 8.46
C GLY A 166 -6.54 1.04 7.87
N PRO A 167 -6.71 2.29 8.35
CA PRO A 167 -7.76 3.20 7.90
C PRO A 167 -7.71 3.57 6.41
N TRP A 168 -6.53 3.48 5.77
CA TRP A 168 -6.35 3.77 4.34
C TRP A 168 -7.27 2.93 3.45
N TYR A 169 -7.60 1.71 3.87
CA TYR A 169 -8.52 0.85 3.14
C TYR A 169 -9.98 1.37 3.11
N GLY A 170 -10.29 2.46 3.82
CA GLY A 170 -11.54 3.21 3.69
C GLY A 170 -11.56 4.26 2.57
N VAL A 171 -10.47 4.43 1.80
CA VAL A 171 -10.32 5.51 0.80
C VAL A 171 -11.42 5.52 -0.26
N LEU A 172 -11.94 4.35 -0.66
CA LEU A 172 -13.00 4.24 -1.68
C LEU A 172 -14.42 4.25 -1.13
N HIS A 173 -14.62 4.40 0.19
CA HIS A 173 -15.95 4.45 0.80
C HIS A 173 -16.93 5.35 0.02
N PRO A 174 -18.15 4.89 -0.32
CA PRO A 174 -18.81 3.66 0.16
C PRO A 174 -18.54 2.38 -0.65
N MET A 175 -17.70 2.43 -1.68
CA MET A 175 -17.33 1.23 -2.45
C MET A 175 -16.35 0.37 -1.64
N TYR A 176 -16.69 -0.90 -1.41
CA TYR A 176 -15.83 -1.86 -0.72
C TYR A 176 -15.60 -3.10 -1.59
N SER A 177 -14.51 -3.06 -2.32
CA SER A 177 -13.95 -4.21 -3.00
C SER A 177 -13.20 -5.12 -2.02
N LEU A 178 -12.96 -6.38 -2.38
CA LEU A 178 -12.39 -7.41 -1.50
C LEU A 178 -11.10 -6.96 -0.80
N GLN A 179 -10.15 -6.35 -1.52
CA GLN A 179 -8.89 -5.84 -0.96
C GLN A 179 -9.09 -4.74 0.08
N LEU A 180 -10.22 -4.03 0.06
CA LEU A 180 -10.57 -2.97 1.02
C LEU A 180 -11.28 -3.48 2.28
N VAL A 181 -11.77 -4.71 2.28
CA VAL A 181 -12.47 -5.29 3.44
C VAL A 181 -11.48 -5.48 4.59
N ARG A 182 -11.75 -4.78 5.70
CA ARG A 182 -10.93 -4.79 6.93
C ARG A 182 -11.36 -5.85 7.94
N ASP A 183 -12.64 -6.22 7.93
CA ASP A 183 -13.17 -7.31 8.76
C ASP A 183 -12.71 -8.67 8.22
N LYS A 184 -12.11 -9.49 9.09
CA LYS A 184 -11.51 -10.77 8.68
C LYS A 184 -12.56 -11.81 8.30
N GLN A 185 -13.74 -11.78 8.92
CA GLN A 185 -14.79 -12.77 8.65
C GLN A 185 -15.49 -12.44 7.33
N GLU A 186 -15.85 -11.18 7.11
CA GLU A 186 -16.41 -10.69 5.84
C GLU A 186 -15.43 -10.94 4.69
N HIS A 187 -14.14 -10.62 4.89
CA HIS A 187 -13.10 -10.87 3.87
C HIS A 187 -13.02 -12.36 3.55
N ALA A 188 -12.92 -13.23 4.56
CA ALA A 188 -12.85 -14.68 4.35
C ALA A 188 -14.10 -15.25 3.65
N GLN A 189 -15.28 -14.69 3.90
CA GLN A 189 -16.50 -15.07 3.21
C GLN A 189 -16.45 -14.68 1.72
N ARG A 190 -16.24 -13.39 1.44
CA ARG A 190 -16.20 -12.85 0.06
C ARG A 190 -15.04 -13.38 -0.76
N ARG A 191 -13.94 -13.77 -0.10
CA ARG A 191 -12.75 -14.33 -0.76
C ARG A 191 -13.04 -15.65 -1.49
N LYS A 192 -14.10 -16.38 -1.12
CA LYS A 192 -14.42 -17.69 -1.70
C LYS A 192 -14.70 -17.63 -3.20
N SER A 193 -15.43 -16.63 -3.71
CA SER A 193 -15.67 -16.47 -5.15
C SER A 193 -14.40 -16.09 -5.90
N TRP A 194 -13.60 -15.20 -5.31
CA TRP A 194 -12.29 -14.85 -5.83
C TRP A 194 -11.36 -16.06 -5.93
N ASP A 195 -11.28 -16.91 -4.92
CA ASP A 195 -10.44 -18.11 -4.94
C ASP A 195 -10.88 -19.10 -6.04
N ARG A 196 -12.19 -19.18 -6.35
CA ARG A 196 -12.67 -19.96 -7.51
C ARG A 196 -12.18 -19.37 -8.83
N GLY A 197 -12.30 -18.06 -8.98
CA GLY A 197 -11.85 -17.33 -10.17
C GLY A 197 -10.35 -17.35 -10.40
N PHE A 198 -9.55 -17.60 -9.36
CA PHE A 198 -8.09 -17.74 -9.48
C PHE A 198 -7.59 -19.17 -9.26
N SER A 199 -8.48 -20.17 -9.26
CA SER A 199 -8.09 -21.57 -9.18
C SER A 199 -7.25 -21.99 -10.40
N SER A 200 -6.38 -22.99 -10.24
CA SER A 200 -5.55 -23.48 -11.36
C SER A 200 -6.38 -23.93 -12.57
N LYS A 201 -7.61 -24.38 -12.35
CA LYS A 201 -8.56 -24.71 -13.43
C LYS A 201 -9.00 -23.46 -14.18
N ALA A 202 -9.50 -22.45 -13.46
CA ALA A 202 -9.95 -21.19 -14.06
C ALA A 202 -8.83 -20.49 -14.83
N LEU A 203 -7.60 -20.50 -14.30
CA LEU A 203 -6.45 -19.88 -14.95
C LEU A 203 -6.08 -20.53 -16.30
N ARG A 204 -6.19 -21.86 -16.42
CA ARG A 204 -6.03 -22.55 -17.72
C ARG A 204 -7.10 -22.13 -18.71
N ASP A 205 -8.33 -21.93 -18.24
CA ASP A 205 -9.42 -21.43 -19.09
C ASP A 205 -9.17 -19.98 -19.53
N TYR A 206 -8.31 -19.19 -18.86
CA TYR A 206 -8.02 -17.81 -19.27
C TYR A 206 -6.82 -17.69 -20.22
N GLU A 207 -5.99 -18.72 -20.31
CA GLU A 207 -4.73 -18.71 -21.06
C GLU A 207 -4.92 -18.26 -22.51
N PHE A 208 -5.95 -18.77 -23.19
CA PHE A 208 -6.23 -18.41 -24.58
C PHE A 208 -6.54 -16.91 -24.76
N ARG A 209 -7.19 -16.28 -23.77
CA ARG A 209 -7.49 -14.84 -23.79
C ARG A 209 -6.20 -14.04 -23.71
N VAL A 210 -5.32 -14.42 -22.78
CA VAL A 210 -4.01 -13.77 -22.58
C VAL A 210 -3.11 -13.95 -23.81
N ALA A 211 -3.11 -15.14 -24.42
CA ALA A 211 -2.33 -15.43 -25.61
C ALA A 211 -2.74 -14.54 -26.79
N ASP A 212 -4.04 -14.28 -26.99
CA ASP A 212 -4.53 -13.37 -28.05
C ASP A 212 -3.97 -11.95 -27.87
N TYR A 213 -4.06 -11.37 -26.68
CA TYR A 213 -3.48 -10.05 -26.41
C TYR A 213 -1.94 -10.04 -26.52
N THR A 214 -1.29 -11.16 -26.21
CA THR A 214 0.17 -11.31 -26.35
C THR A 214 0.56 -11.26 -27.83
N ASN A 215 -0.19 -11.94 -28.70
CA ASN A 215 0.00 -11.86 -30.15
C ASN A 215 -0.25 -10.45 -30.69
N GLN A 216 -1.25 -9.73 -30.16
CA GLN A 216 -1.50 -8.33 -30.54
C GLN A 216 -0.33 -7.41 -30.14
N LEU A 217 0.24 -7.60 -28.94
CA LEU A 217 1.42 -6.86 -28.50
C LEU A 217 2.63 -7.15 -29.41
N LEU A 218 2.90 -8.43 -29.70
CA LEU A 218 3.99 -8.83 -30.58
C LEU A 218 3.84 -8.26 -32.00
N ALA A 219 2.63 -8.31 -32.57
CA ALA A 219 2.35 -7.71 -33.87
C ALA A 219 2.63 -6.19 -33.90
N SER A 220 2.32 -5.50 -32.81
CA SER A 220 2.63 -4.08 -32.65
C SER A 220 4.12 -3.80 -32.49
N ILE A 221 4.87 -4.68 -31.81
CA ILE A 221 6.34 -4.61 -31.74
C ILE A 221 6.93 -4.80 -33.15
N ASP A 222 6.50 -5.82 -33.89
CA ASP A 222 6.99 -6.11 -35.24
C ASP A 222 6.74 -4.95 -36.21
N LYS A 223 5.56 -4.33 -36.14
CA LYS A 223 5.20 -3.15 -36.95
C LYS A 223 6.14 -1.95 -36.70
N ASN A 224 6.73 -1.88 -35.51
CA ASN A 224 7.62 -0.79 -35.09
C ASN A 224 9.11 -1.18 -35.12
N LYS A 225 9.46 -2.32 -35.72
CA LYS A 225 10.84 -2.76 -35.85
C LYS A 225 11.73 -1.70 -36.48
N GLY A 226 12.89 -1.46 -35.87
CA GLY A 226 13.86 -0.45 -36.31
C GLY A 226 13.51 1.00 -35.93
N LYS A 227 12.45 1.24 -35.17
CA LYS A 227 12.05 2.56 -34.67
C LYS A 227 12.10 2.59 -33.14
N PRO A 228 12.37 3.75 -32.52
CA PRO A 228 12.16 3.92 -31.08
C PRO A 228 10.73 3.55 -30.69
N PHE A 229 10.59 2.70 -29.68
CA PHE A 229 9.32 2.13 -29.25
C PHE A 229 9.21 2.21 -27.72
N ASN A 230 8.27 3.00 -27.21
CA ASN A 230 8.08 3.14 -25.76
C ASN A 230 7.33 1.92 -25.21
N ILE A 231 8.05 0.85 -24.89
CA ILE A 231 7.46 -0.39 -24.40
C ILE A 231 6.65 -0.21 -23.11
N SER A 232 6.95 0.80 -22.28
CA SER A 232 6.20 1.05 -21.05
C SER A 232 4.74 1.40 -21.34
N ASP A 233 4.46 2.21 -22.36
CA ASP A 233 3.07 2.52 -22.75
C ASP A 233 2.36 1.26 -23.26
N TRP A 234 3.07 0.44 -24.01
CA TRP A 234 2.53 -0.80 -24.58
C TRP A 234 2.28 -1.89 -23.54
N PHE A 235 3.09 -2.00 -22.49
CA PHE A 235 2.80 -2.90 -21.35
C PHE A 235 1.60 -2.43 -20.52
N ASN A 236 1.38 -1.12 -20.43
CA ASN A 236 0.14 -0.58 -19.87
C ASN A 236 -1.05 -0.97 -20.76
N TYR A 237 -0.98 -0.73 -22.07
CA TYR A 237 -2.05 -1.13 -23.00
C TYR A 237 -2.36 -2.62 -22.91
N TYR A 238 -1.31 -3.45 -22.90
CA TYR A 238 -1.43 -4.90 -22.75
C TYR A 238 -2.15 -5.30 -21.47
N SER A 239 -1.66 -4.83 -20.32
CA SER A 239 -2.17 -5.29 -19.02
C SER A 239 -3.62 -4.84 -18.81
N PHE A 240 -3.97 -3.61 -19.23
CA PHE A 240 -5.33 -3.10 -19.13
C PHE A 240 -6.30 -3.76 -20.11
N ASP A 241 -5.89 -4.05 -21.35
CA ASP A 241 -6.76 -4.75 -22.30
C ASP A 241 -7.03 -6.20 -21.84
N VAL A 242 -6.00 -6.89 -21.33
CA VAL A 242 -6.14 -8.24 -20.73
C VAL A 242 -7.10 -8.20 -19.54
N MET A 243 -6.90 -7.30 -18.59
CA MET A 243 -7.76 -7.24 -17.40
C MET A 243 -9.15 -6.68 -17.70
N GLY A 244 -9.29 -5.81 -18.71
CA GLY A 244 -10.58 -5.39 -19.24
C GLY A 244 -11.38 -6.59 -19.76
N ASP A 245 -10.73 -7.51 -20.48
CA ASP A 245 -11.35 -8.75 -20.91
C ASP A 245 -11.71 -9.68 -19.74
N LEU A 246 -10.78 -9.88 -18.80
CA LEU A 246 -11.03 -10.77 -17.65
C LEU A 246 -12.06 -10.23 -16.65
N ALA A 247 -12.32 -8.92 -16.64
CA ALA A 247 -13.33 -8.28 -15.79
C ALA A 247 -14.67 -8.07 -16.50
N PHE A 248 -14.64 -7.65 -17.77
CA PHE A 248 -15.82 -7.16 -18.49
C PHE A 248 -16.09 -7.89 -19.80
N ASN A 249 -15.32 -8.93 -20.14
CA ASN A 249 -15.36 -9.59 -21.44
C ASN A 249 -15.22 -8.60 -22.61
N LYS A 250 -14.41 -7.55 -22.42
CA LYS A 250 -14.25 -6.43 -23.35
C LYS A 250 -12.84 -5.84 -23.28
N SER A 251 -12.17 -5.81 -24.42
CA SER A 251 -10.95 -5.01 -24.63
C SER A 251 -11.26 -3.52 -24.68
N PHE A 252 -10.33 -2.67 -24.25
CA PHE A 252 -10.41 -1.22 -24.46
C PHE A 252 -9.76 -0.79 -25.78
N GLY A 253 -9.28 -1.73 -26.59
CA GLY A 253 -8.73 -1.49 -27.93
C GLY A 253 -7.36 -0.83 -27.94
N MET A 254 -6.71 -0.67 -26.79
CA MET A 254 -5.48 0.12 -26.68
C MET A 254 -4.30 -0.52 -27.43
N LEU A 255 -4.19 -1.84 -27.42
CA LEU A 255 -3.17 -2.56 -28.18
C LEU A 255 -3.35 -2.45 -29.70
N LYS A 256 -4.60 -2.39 -30.18
CA LYS A 256 -4.89 -2.30 -31.62
C LYS A 256 -4.69 -0.88 -32.14
N GLU A 257 -5.14 0.10 -31.37
CA GLU A 257 -5.14 1.50 -31.76
C GLU A 257 -3.81 2.20 -31.43
N GLY A 258 -3.08 1.71 -30.42
CA GLY A 258 -1.90 2.37 -29.88
C GLY A 258 -2.25 3.67 -29.13
N ILE A 259 -3.50 3.81 -28.69
CA ILE A 259 -4.04 5.02 -28.06
C ILE A 259 -4.49 4.70 -26.64
N LYS A 260 -4.06 5.53 -25.69
CA LYS A 260 -4.46 5.43 -24.28
C LYS A 260 -5.96 5.68 -24.11
N HIS A 261 -6.66 4.70 -23.56
CA HIS A 261 -8.08 4.82 -23.22
C HIS A 261 -8.31 5.79 -22.04
N TYR A 262 -9.45 6.47 -22.04
CA TYR A 262 -9.84 7.46 -21.00
C TYR A 262 -9.80 6.89 -19.58
N PHE A 263 -10.18 5.63 -19.40
CA PHE A 263 -10.18 4.93 -18.11
C PHE A 263 -8.77 4.91 -17.49
N MET A 264 -7.75 4.54 -18.25
CA MET A 264 -6.36 4.48 -17.79
C MET A 264 -5.84 5.88 -17.43
N THR A 265 -6.20 6.91 -18.19
CA THR A 265 -5.84 8.30 -17.87
C THR A 265 -6.44 8.74 -16.55
N SER A 266 -7.74 8.48 -16.36
CA SER A 266 -8.46 8.86 -15.13
C SER A 266 -7.92 8.10 -13.92
N LEU A 267 -7.68 6.79 -14.07
CA LEU A 267 -7.14 5.96 -13.00
C LEU A 267 -5.77 6.46 -12.53
N HIS A 268 -4.84 6.73 -13.44
CA HIS A 268 -3.52 7.22 -13.06
C HIS A 268 -3.59 8.60 -12.37
N GLN A 269 -4.49 9.49 -12.80
CA GLN A 269 -4.73 10.78 -12.14
C GLN A 269 -5.28 10.60 -10.71
N ASP A 270 -6.26 9.71 -10.54
CA ASP A 270 -6.83 9.40 -9.22
C ASP A 270 -5.79 8.77 -8.29
N MET A 271 -4.95 7.86 -8.81
CA MET A 271 -3.85 7.24 -8.05
C MET A 271 -2.79 8.25 -7.63
N GLN A 272 -2.45 9.24 -8.47
CA GLN A 272 -1.55 10.32 -8.08
C GLN A 272 -2.13 11.16 -6.94
N ALA A 273 -3.42 11.51 -7.02
CA ALA A 273 -4.10 12.22 -5.94
C ALA A 273 -4.14 11.40 -4.64
N ILE A 274 -4.42 10.09 -4.74
CA ILE A 274 -4.38 9.18 -3.60
C ILE A 274 -2.97 9.09 -3.02
N GLY A 275 -1.94 8.99 -3.84
CA GLY A 275 -0.53 8.98 -3.41
C GLY A 275 -0.16 10.23 -2.63
N MET A 276 -0.51 11.42 -3.15
CA MET A 276 -0.25 12.70 -2.51
C MET A 276 -0.92 12.85 -1.14
N PHE A 277 -2.18 12.41 -1.01
CA PHE A 277 -3.02 12.68 0.16
C PHE A 277 -3.35 11.43 1.00
N SER A 278 -2.63 10.33 0.80
CA SER A 278 -2.86 9.03 1.46
C SER A 278 -2.85 9.10 2.99
N HIS A 279 -2.05 10.00 3.58
CA HIS A 279 -1.99 10.22 5.03
C HIS A 279 -3.04 11.23 5.55
N MET A 280 -3.90 11.78 4.68
CA MET A 280 -4.95 12.75 5.00
C MET A 280 -6.32 12.26 4.55
N LEU A 281 -6.71 11.07 5.04
CA LEU A 281 -7.93 10.38 4.61
C LEU A 281 -9.22 11.21 4.81
N TRP A 282 -9.25 12.08 5.82
CA TRP A 282 -10.34 13.02 6.08
C TRP A 282 -10.64 13.98 4.89
N LEU A 283 -9.70 14.19 3.96
CA LEU A 283 -9.94 15.01 2.76
C LEU A 283 -10.86 14.31 1.74
N PHE A 284 -10.80 12.99 1.61
CA PHE A 284 -11.54 12.27 0.56
C PHE A 284 -13.06 12.42 0.69
N PRO A 285 -13.69 12.35 1.88
CA PRO A 285 -15.11 12.67 2.03
C PRO A 285 -15.46 14.10 1.63
N ILE A 286 -14.57 15.07 1.82
CA ILE A 286 -14.79 16.46 1.37
C ILE A 286 -14.78 16.50 -0.15
N PHE A 287 -13.76 15.91 -0.79
CA PHE A 287 -13.65 15.85 -2.24
C PHE A 287 -14.87 15.17 -2.87
N LYS A 288 -15.29 14.02 -2.33
CA LYS A 288 -16.46 13.28 -2.82
C LYS A 288 -17.79 14.00 -2.60
N ASN A 289 -17.95 14.74 -1.51
CA ASN A 289 -19.22 15.44 -1.23
C ASN A 289 -19.30 16.84 -1.85
N THR A 290 -18.20 17.38 -2.37
CA THR A 290 -18.17 18.70 -3.02
C THR A 290 -18.37 18.54 -4.52
N PRO A 291 -19.47 19.05 -5.12
CA PRO A 291 -19.82 18.78 -6.52
C PRO A 291 -18.70 19.06 -7.53
N ILE A 292 -18.00 20.19 -7.39
CA ILE A 292 -16.93 20.63 -8.29
C ILE A 292 -15.70 19.71 -8.19
N LEU A 293 -15.39 19.21 -7.00
CA LEU A 293 -14.21 18.35 -6.78
C LEU A 293 -14.48 16.88 -7.10
N ASN A 294 -15.76 16.47 -7.20
CA ASN A 294 -16.17 15.08 -7.41
C ASN A 294 -16.51 14.75 -8.87
N GLU A 295 -16.42 15.69 -9.81
CA GLU A 295 -16.88 15.48 -11.19
C GLU A 295 -16.14 14.32 -11.89
N ASN A 296 -14.81 14.32 -11.85
CA ASN A 296 -13.98 13.27 -12.45
C ASN A 296 -14.24 11.90 -11.80
N ASN A 297 -14.27 11.84 -10.46
CA ASN A 297 -14.55 10.60 -9.74
C ASN A 297 -15.97 10.06 -10.04
N LYS A 298 -16.99 10.93 -10.16
CA LYS A 298 -18.34 10.52 -10.61
C LYS A 298 -18.32 9.95 -12.03
N ARG A 299 -17.60 10.60 -12.95
CA ARG A 299 -17.47 10.12 -14.34
C ARG A 299 -16.77 8.77 -14.39
N PHE A 300 -15.71 8.59 -13.60
CA PHE A 300 -14.99 7.33 -13.47
C PHE A 300 -15.89 6.21 -12.95
N TRP A 301 -16.57 6.42 -11.82
CA TRP A 301 -17.47 5.39 -11.27
C TRP A 301 -18.67 5.11 -12.18
N LYS A 302 -19.21 6.12 -12.87
CA LYS A 302 -20.25 5.90 -13.88
C LYS A 302 -19.78 4.97 -15.01
N PHE A 303 -18.53 5.12 -15.45
CA PHE A 303 -17.93 4.21 -16.42
C PHE A 303 -17.83 2.78 -15.87
N VAL A 304 -17.27 2.61 -14.67
CA VAL A 304 -17.14 1.29 -14.03
C VAL A 304 -18.51 0.61 -13.88
N THR A 305 -19.52 1.32 -13.35
CA THR A 305 -20.85 0.76 -13.20
C THR A 305 -21.48 0.42 -14.55
N SER A 306 -21.31 1.26 -15.57
CA SER A 306 -21.84 0.94 -16.91
C SER A 306 -21.17 -0.27 -17.54
N GLN A 307 -19.88 -0.51 -17.28
CA GLN A 307 -19.20 -1.71 -17.75
C GLN A 307 -19.71 -2.97 -17.06
N VAL A 308 -19.99 -2.89 -15.75
CA VAL A 308 -20.61 -4.01 -15.01
C VAL A 308 -22.02 -4.27 -15.52
N ASP A 309 -22.84 -3.23 -15.71
CA ASP A 309 -24.21 -3.38 -16.22
C ASP A 309 -24.22 -3.98 -17.64
N GLU A 310 -23.32 -3.54 -18.52
CA GLU A 310 -23.11 -4.12 -19.86
C GLU A 310 -22.68 -5.59 -19.78
N ARG A 311 -21.77 -5.92 -18.85
CA ARG A 311 -21.28 -7.28 -18.62
C ARG A 311 -22.35 -8.23 -18.04
N ILE A 312 -23.30 -7.70 -17.27
CA ILE A 312 -24.46 -8.47 -16.79
C ILE A 312 -25.42 -8.77 -17.95
N ALA A 313 -25.63 -7.80 -18.85
CA ALA A 313 -26.48 -7.97 -20.02
C ALA A 313 -25.87 -8.90 -21.09
N ASN A 314 -24.53 -8.97 -21.15
CA ASN A 314 -23.77 -9.73 -22.15
C ASN A 314 -22.86 -10.77 -21.47
N PRO A 315 -23.38 -11.94 -21.07
CA PRO A 315 -22.56 -13.00 -20.49
C PRO A 315 -21.57 -13.56 -21.52
N PRO A 316 -20.34 -13.89 -21.13
CA PRO A 316 -19.33 -14.47 -22.02
C PRO A 316 -19.62 -15.94 -22.29
N ASP A 317 -19.20 -16.43 -23.46
CA ASP A 317 -19.28 -17.85 -23.81
C ASP A 317 -18.42 -18.73 -22.88
N ARG A 318 -17.29 -18.19 -22.41
CA ARG A 318 -16.38 -18.84 -21.47
C ARG A 318 -16.24 -17.99 -20.21
N PRO A 319 -16.28 -18.60 -19.00
CA PRO A 319 -16.11 -17.86 -17.76
C PRO A 319 -14.85 -16.98 -17.78
N ASP A 320 -14.96 -15.80 -17.19
CA ASP A 320 -13.86 -14.90 -16.88
C ASP A 320 -13.71 -14.80 -15.35
N VAL A 321 -12.88 -13.89 -14.83
CA VAL A 321 -12.70 -13.75 -13.37
C VAL A 321 -13.99 -13.23 -12.74
N PHE A 322 -14.66 -12.27 -13.40
CA PHE A 322 -15.86 -11.64 -12.89
C PHE A 322 -17.08 -12.58 -12.87
N SER A 323 -17.13 -13.59 -13.75
CA SER A 323 -18.19 -14.62 -13.76
C SER A 323 -18.42 -15.24 -12.38
N TRP A 324 -17.35 -15.55 -11.64
CA TRP A 324 -17.44 -16.20 -10.33
C TRP A 324 -17.97 -15.28 -9.23
N ILE A 325 -17.63 -14.00 -9.31
CA ILE A 325 -18.09 -12.96 -8.38
C ILE A 325 -19.56 -12.62 -8.67
N LEU A 326 -19.90 -12.50 -9.95
CA LEU A 326 -21.26 -12.24 -10.40
C LEU A 326 -22.20 -13.41 -10.05
N GLU A 327 -21.75 -14.66 -10.18
CA GLU A 327 -22.51 -15.85 -9.77
C GLU A 327 -22.83 -15.81 -8.27
N GLU A 328 -21.85 -15.48 -7.42
CA GLU A 328 -22.09 -15.32 -5.98
C GLU A 328 -23.11 -14.23 -5.70
N TYR A 329 -22.98 -13.06 -6.34
CA TYR A 329 -23.94 -11.96 -6.20
C TYR A 329 -25.36 -12.35 -6.64
N GLN A 330 -25.49 -13.05 -7.77
CA GLN A 330 -26.79 -13.53 -8.29
C GLN A 330 -27.41 -14.62 -7.42
N SER A 331 -26.61 -15.36 -6.65
CA SER A 331 -27.11 -16.35 -5.69
C SER A 331 -27.76 -15.73 -4.44
N LEU A 332 -27.58 -14.43 -4.21
CA LEU A 332 -28.18 -13.71 -3.10
C LEU A 332 -29.69 -13.57 -3.30
N LYS A 333 -30.48 -13.99 -2.29
CA LYS A 333 -31.95 -13.91 -2.36
C LYS A 333 -32.47 -12.47 -2.46
N ASN A 334 -31.88 -11.56 -1.69
CA ASN A 334 -32.28 -10.15 -1.59
C ASN A 334 -31.01 -9.29 -1.43
N PRO A 335 -30.26 -9.01 -2.51
CA PRO A 335 -29.05 -8.20 -2.43
C PRO A 335 -29.39 -6.79 -1.94
N THR A 336 -28.62 -6.30 -0.97
CA THR A 336 -28.70 -4.92 -0.49
C THR A 336 -28.00 -3.98 -1.46
N TRP A 337 -28.23 -2.67 -1.33
CA TRP A 337 -27.47 -1.68 -2.10
C TRP A 337 -25.95 -1.76 -1.84
N GLN A 338 -25.54 -2.11 -0.63
CA GLN A 338 -24.13 -2.30 -0.32
C GLN A 338 -23.54 -3.50 -1.06
N ASP A 339 -24.31 -4.59 -1.25
CA ASP A 339 -23.87 -5.73 -2.06
C ASP A 339 -23.64 -5.33 -3.52
N THR A 340 -24.49 -4.46 -4.07
CA THR A 340 -24.29 -3.90 -5.42
C THR A 340 -23.05 -3.01 -5.50
N LEU A 341 -22.81 -2.15 -4.50
CA LEU A 341 -21.58 -1.35 -4.43
C LEU A 341 -20.33 -2.24 -4.29
N ASN A 342 -20.44 -3.35 -3.56
CA ASN A 342 -19.37 -4.33 -3.41
C ASN A 342 -19.05 -5.01 -4.74
N LEU A 343 -20.06 -5.40 -5.52
CA LEU A 343 -19.91 -5.95 -6.88
C LEU A 343 -19.17 -4.97 -7.80
N TYR A 344 -19.58 -3.69 -7.81
CA TYR A 344 -18.90 -2.65 -8.59
C TYR A 344 -17.45 -2.43 -8.14
N GLY A 345 -17.22 -2.48 -6.82
CA GLY A 345 -15.87 -2.43 -6.26
C GLY A 345 -15.01 -3.61 -6.70
N ASP A 346 -15.56 -4.83 -6.70
CA ASP A 346 -14.84 -6.04 -7.06
C ASP A 346 -14.46 -6.05 -8.55
N ALA A 347 -15.34 -5.61 -9.43
CA ALA A 347 -15.02 -5.33 -10.83
C ALA A 347 -13.86 -4.33 -10.98
N TYR A 348 -13.92 -3.22 -10.25
CA TYR A 348 -12.84 -2.24 -10.21
C TYR A 348 -11.51 -2.85 -9.73
N LEU A 349 -11.55 -3.71 -8.71
CA LEU A 349 -10.36 -4.36 -8.16
C LEU A 349 -9.64 -5.23 -9.22
N ILE A 350 -10.37 -6.04 -10.00
CA ILE A 350 -9.77 -6.90 -11.05
C ILE A 350 -8.89 -6.05 -11.97
N ILE A 351 -9.45 -4.94 -12.45
CA ILE A 351 -8.78 -4.13 -13.48
C ILE A 351 -7.62 -3.35 -12.88
N VAL A 352 -7.87 -2.56 -11.83
CA VAL A 352 -6.84 -1.65 -11.32
C VAL A 352 -5.64 -2.44 -10.81
N ALA A 353 -5.92 -3.45 -10.01
CA ALA A 353 -4.86 -4.06 -9.24
C ALA A 353 -4.10 -5.13 -10.04
N GLY A 354 -4.75 -5.74 -11.04
CA GLY A 354 -4.10 -6.63 -12.01
C GLY A 354 -3.35 -5.91 -13.14
N SER A 355 -3.80 -4.71 -13.55
CA SER A 355 -3.20 -4.01 -14.70
C SER A 355 -1.93 -3.25 -14.33
N ASP A 356 -2.00 -2.33 -13.38
CA ASP A 356 -0.90 -1.38 -13.07
C ASP A 356 0.34 -2.11 -12.55
N THR A 357 0.14 -3.09 -11.67
CA THR A 357 1.25 -3.84 -11.04
C THR A 357 1.99 -4.72 -12.05
N THR A 358 1.26 -5.38 -12.96
CA THR A 358 1.82 -6.19 -14.04
C THR A 358 2.56 -5.32 -15.04
N ALA A 359 1.96 -4.20 -15.48
CA ALA A 359 2.60 -3.27 -16.40
C ALA A 359 3.90 -2.71 -15.82
N ALA A 360 3.90 -2.29 -14.55
CA ALA A 360 5.11 -1.81 -13.87
C ALA A 360 6.20 -2.89 -13.79
N SER A 361 5.83 -4.13 -13.45
CA SER A 361 6.77 -5.25 -13.35
C SER A 361 7.41 -5.58 -14.71
N LEU A 362 6.60 -5.65 -15.78
CA LEU A 362 7.08 -5.86 -17.14
C LEU A 362 8.00 -4.73 -17.60
N THR A 363 7.62 -3.48 -17.37
CA THR A 363 8.46 -2.31 -17.70
C THR A 363 9.82 -2.40 -17.00
N CYS A 364 9.85 -2.72 -15.71
CA CYS A 364 11.10 -2.82 -14.95
C CYS A 364 11.96 -4.01 -15.41
N LEU A 365 11.36 -5.17 -15.69
CA LEU A 365 12.08 -6.33 -16.20
C LEU A 365 12.79 -6.00 -17.51
N PHE A 366 12.06 -5.42 -18.48
CA PHE A 366 12.65 -5.07 -19.77
C PHE A 366 13.65 -3.92 -19.69
N PHE A 367 13.46 -2.98 -18.75
CA PHE A 367 14.44 -1.94 -18.46
C PHE A 367 15.78 -2.53 -17.96
N GLU A 368 15.74 -3.51 -17.06
CA GLU A 368 16.94 -4.19 -16.58
C GLU A 368 17.60 -5.04 -17.67
N LEU A 369 16.81 -5.82 -18.43
CA LEU A 369 17.33 -6.62 -19.55
C LEU A 369 17.98 -5.75 -20.64
N ALA A 370 17.42 -4.57 -20.93
CA ALA A 370 17.99 -3.64 -21.91
C ALA A 370 19.34 -3.06 -21.47
N GLN A 371 19.60 -2.97 -20.16
CA GLN A 371 20.85 -2.48 -19.59
C GLN A 371 21.90 -3.58 -19.33
N LYS A 372 21.48 -4.85 -19.37
CA LYS A 372 22.30 -6.02 -19.01
C LYS A 372 22.33 -7.03 -20.17
N PRO A 373 23.15 -6.80 -21.21
CA PRO A 373 23.20 -7.65 -22.40
C PRO A 373 23.57 -9.12 -22.12
N ASP A 374 24.41 -9.34 -21.10
CA ASP A 374 24.82 -10.64 -20.60
C ASP A 374 23.64 -11.44 -20.01
N VAL A 375 22.87 -10.80 -19.12
CA VAL A 375 21.67 -11.39 -18.53
C VAL A 375 20.63 -11.68 -19.60
N TYR A 376 20.42 -10.73 -20.52
CA TYR A 376 19.51 -10.90 -21.65
C TYR A 376 19.90 -12.08 -22.55
N GLN A 377 21.18 -12.19 -22.90
CA GLN A 377 21.65 -13.26 -23.77
C GLN A 377 21.46 -14.63 -23.12
N ARG A 378 21.79 -14.76 -21.83
CA ARG A 378 21.56 -15.99 -21.06
C ARG A 378 20.08 -16.37 -20.97
N LEU A 379 19.20 -15.38 -20.76
CA LEU A 379 17.76 -15.61 -20.73
C LEU A 379 17.25 -16.07 -22.09
N ARG A 380 17.73 -15.45 -23.18
CA ARG A 380 17.41 -15.89 -24.54
C ARG A 380 17.86 -17.33 -24.77
N GLU A 381 19.06 -17.70 -24.38
CA GLU A 381 19.59 -19.06 -24.54
C GLU A 381 18.68 -20.10 -23.85
N GLU A 382 18.25 -19.87 -22.60
CA GLU A 382 17.32 -20.76 -21.90
C GLU A 382 15.97 -20.91 -22.64
N ILE A 383 15.44 -19.80 -23.18
CA ILE A 383 14.19 -19.80 -23.92
C ILE A 383 14.36 -20.52 -25.27
N ASP A 384 15.40 -20.20 -26.03
CA ASP A 384 15.69 -20.82 -27.34
C ASP A 384 15.90 -22.34 -27.20
N ASP A 385 16.61 -22.78 -26.15
CA ASP A 385 16.80 -24.20 -25.82
C ASP A 385 15.46 -24.90 -25.53
N TYR A 386 14.57 -24.25 -24.78
CA TYR A 386 13.22 -24.78 -24.53
C TYR A 386 12.43 -24.93 -25.82
N PHE A 387 12.41 -23.91 -26.69
CA PHE A 387 11.70 -23.98 -27.98
C PHE A 387 12.32 -24.99 -28.95
N ALA A 388 13.63 -25.21 -28.91
CA ALA A 388 14.30 -26.22 -29.73
C ALA A 388 13.97 -27.66 -29.30
N GLN A 389 13.73 -27.89 -28.01
CA GLN A 389 13.44 -29.21 -27.44
C GLN A 389 11.96 -29.58 -27.46
N ASN A 390 11.06 -28.61 -27.62
CA ASN A 390 9.62 -28.81 -27.55
C ASN A 390 8.96 -28.45 -28.88
N ALA A 391 8.60 -29.47 -29.67
CA ALA A 391 7.95 -29.29 -30.97
C ALA A 391 6.59 -28.57 -30.86
N GLU A 392 5.89 -28.72 -29.73
CA GLU A 392 4.67 -28.00 -29.37
C GLU A 392 4.88 -27.31 -28.02
N PRO A 393 5.43 -26.09 -28.00
CA PRO A 393 5.71 -25.36 -26.76
C PRO A 393 4.42 -25.00 -26.02
N GLU A 394 4.26 -25.48 -24.79
CA GLU A 394 3.17 -25.08 -23.90
C GLU A 394 3.54 -23.81 -23.14
N HIS A 395 2.63 -22.82 -23.04
CA HIS A 395 2.88 -21.63 -22.22
C HIS A 395 3.02 -21.98 -20.74
N SER A 396 2.28 -22.99 -20.27
CA SER A 396 2.32 -23.46 -18.88
C SER A 396 3.74 -23.87 -18.44
N ALA A 397 4.54 -24.41 -19.35
CA ALA A 397 5.89 -24.86 -19.05
C ALA A 397 6.91 -23.71 -19.00
N LEU A 398 6.63 -22.56 -19.63
CA LEU A 398 7.49 -21.36 -19.51
C LEU A 398 7.63 -20.91 -18.05
N SER A 399 6.59 -21.10 -17.24
CA SER A 399 6.62 -20.80 -15.79
C SER A 399 7.61 -21.68 -14.99
N LYS A 400 8.15 -22.72 -15.61
CA LYS A 400 9.11 -23.66 -14.99
C LYS A 400 10.55 -23.37 -15.40
N LEU A 401 10.79 -22.40 -16.29
CA LEU A 401 12.13 -22.02 -16.72
C LEU A 401 12.83 -21.27 -15.56
N PRO A 402 13.89 -21.86 -14.98
CA PRO A 402 14.46 -21.36 -13.73
C PRO A 402 15.10 -19.98 -13.86
N TYR A 403 15.77 -19.69 -14.97
CA TYR A 403 16.43 -18.39 -15.15
C TYR A 403 15.43 -17.28 -15.53
N LEU A 404 14.39 -17.59 -16.31
CA LEU A 404 13.26 -16.68 -16.51
C LEU A 404 12.59 -16.30 -15.19
N GLN A 405 12.27 -17.29 -14.35
CA GLN A 405 11.68 -17.05 -13.03
C GLN A 405 12.63 -16.22 -12.15
N ALA A 406 13.92 -16.50 -12.18
CA ALA A 406 14.93 -15.72 -11.46
C ALA A 406 15.00 -14.25 -11.91
N CYS A 407 14.85 -13.98 -13.20
CA CYS A 407 14.79 -12.61 -13.73
C CYS A 407 13.54 -11.88 -13.24
N ILE A 408 12.40 -12.57 -13.17
CA ILE A 408 11.14 -12.02 -12.64
C ILE A 408 11.28 -11.72 -11.13
N ASP A 409 11.77 -12.68 -10.35
CA ASP A 409 11.93 -12.52 -8.90
C ASP A 409 12.93 -11.42 -8.55
N GLU A 410 14.06 -11.34 -9.27
CA GLU A 410 15.02 -10.26 -9.07
C GLU A 410 14.45 -8.90 -9.47
N THR A 411 13.59 -8.84 -10.50
CA THR A 411 12.87 -7.62 -10.87
C THR A 411 11.94 -7.18 -9.74
N LEU A 412 11.16 -8.10 -9.16
CA LEU A 412 10.24 -7.79 -8.07
C LEU A 412 10.96 -7.43 -6.77
N ARG A 413 12.16 -7.98 -6.53
CA ARG A 413 13.02 -7.60 -5.40
C ARG A 413 13.58 -6.19 -5.59
N LEU A 414 14.08 -5.88 -6.78
CA LEU A 414 14.72 -4.60 -7.05
C LEU A 414 13.65 -3.49 -7.21
N HIS A 415 12.58 -3.77 -7.94
CA HIS A 415 11.52 -2.82 -8.31
C HIS A 415 10.13 -3.31 -7.86
N PRO A 416 9.88 -3.40 -6.54
CA PRO A 416 8.59 -3.85 -6.05
C PRO A 416 7.47 -2.88 -6.48
N PRO A 417 6.37 -3.35 -7.11
CA PRO A 417 5.27 -2.49 -7.55
C PRO A 417 4.60 -1.71 -6.41
N VAL A 418 4.70 -2.19 -5.17
CA VAL A 418 4.19 -1.53 -3.95
C VAL A 418 5.36 -1.22 -3.01
N PRO A 419 6.21 -0.21 -3.32
CA PRO A 419 7.50 -0.03 -2.66
C PRO A 419 7.41 0.46 -1.21
N SER A 420 6.35 1.20 -0.88
CA SER A 420 6.12 1.77 0.46
C SER A 420 5.50 0.78 1.46
N GLY A 421 5.13 -0.42 1.01
CA GLY A 421 4.41 -1.40 1.82
C GLY A 421 2.92 -1.10 1.98
N VAL A 422 2.21 -1.98 2.70
CA VAL A 422 0.77 -1.90 2.91
C VAL A 422 0.41 -1.56 4.36
N GLN A 423 -0.63 -0.76 4.55
CA GLN A 423 -0.99 -0.25 5.86
C GLN A 423 -1.66 -1.32 6.74
N ARG A 424 -1.15 -1.50 7.96
CA ARG A 424 -1.75 -2.35 8.98
C ARG A 424 -2.01 -1.56 10.25
N MET A 425 -2.88 -2.10 11.08
CA MET A 425 -3.17 -1.61 12.42
C MET A 425 -2.87 -2.72 13.42
N THR A 426 -2.08 -2.41 14.44
CA THR A 426 -1.82 -3.32 15.56
C THR A 426 -3.12 -3.60 16.34
N PRO A 427 -3.28 -4.79 16.94
CA PRO A 427 -4.43 -5.05 17.80
C PRO A 427 -4.43 -4.13 19.03
N PRO A 428 -5.57 -3.96 19.74
CA PRO A 428 -5.67 -3.05 20.89
C PRO A 428 -4.64 -3.29 22.00
N GLU A 429 -4.27 -4.55 22.23
CA GLU A 429 -3.26 -4.98 23.20
C GLU A 429 -1.81 -4.67 22.78
N GLY A 430 -1.58 -4.25 21.53
CA GLY A 430 -0.25 -4.05 20.96
C GLY A 430 0.39 -5.34 20.44
N ILE A 431 1.63 -5.24 19.98
CA ILE A 431 2.37 -6.37 19.42
C ILE A 431 3.87 -6.23 19.72
N ASP A 432 4.55 -7.32 20.01
CA ASP A 432 6.02 -7.34 20.11
C ASP A 432 6.63 -7.66 18.73
N ILE A 433 7.61 -6.86 18.33
CA ILE A 433 8.39 -7.10 17.11
C ILE A 433 9.86 -7.06 17.48
N ASP A 434 10.51 -8.23 17.46
CA ASP A 434 11.93 -8.39 17.73
C ASP A 434 12.36 -7.79 19.09
N GLY A 435 11.56 -8.02 20.14
CA GLY A 435 11.80 -7.50 21.49
C GLY A 435 11.42 -6.03 21.68
N ARG A 436 10.83 -5.40 20.65
CA ARG A 436 10.31 -4.03 20.74
C ARG A 436 8.78 -4.04 20.73
N PHE A 437 8.19 -3.73 21.88
CA PHE A 437 6.75 -3.57 22.02
C PHE A 437 6.23 -2.34 21.26
N ILE A 438 5.27 -2.56 20.37
CA ILE A 438 4.52 -1.55 19.64
C ILE A 438 3.12 -1.43 20.27
N PRO A 439 2.73 -0.23 20.75
CA PRO A 439 1.42 -0.02 21.36
C PRO A 439 0.26 -0.31 20.42
N GLY A 440 -0.88 -0.72 20.96
CA GLY A 440 -2.09 -1.00 20.19
C GLY A 440 -2.67 0.19 19.43
N ASP A 441 -3.59 -0.09 18.50
CA ASP A 441 -4.20 0.88 17.56
C ASP A 441 -3.20 1.77 16.80
N THR A 442 -1.96 1.29 16.61
CA THR A 442 -0.89 1.99 15.89
C THR A 442 -0.90 1.55 14.44
N ILE A 443 -0.79 2.54 13.54
CA ILE A 443 -0.63 2.29 12.12
C ILE A 443 0.81 1.87 11.88
N ILE A 444 1.01 0.74 11.20
CA ILE A 444 2.33 0.20 10.89
C ILE A 444 2.42 -0.20 9.42
N GLN A 445 3.62 -0.08 8.86
CA GLN A 445 3.94 -0.46 7.47
C GLN A 445 5.32 -1.11 7.42
N VAL A 446 5.48 -2.10 6.53
CA VAL A 446 6.78 -2.71 6.19
C VAL A 446 7.12 -2.29 4.76
N PRO A 447 7.99 -1.28 4.56
CA PRO A 447 8.34 -0.78 3.23
C PRO A 447 9.23 -1.78 2.48
N THR A 448 8.70 -2.46 1.46
CA THR A 448 9.40 -3.52 0.71
C THR A 448 10.66 -3.00 0.03
N HIS A 449 10.62 -1.83 -0.60
CA HIS A 449 11.78 -1.23 -1.24
C HIS A 449 12.94 -1.02 -0.26
N THR A 450 12.64 -0.44 0.90
CA THR A 450 13.63 -0.18 1.94
C THR A 450 14.11 -1.47 2.60
N MET A 451 13.21 -2.44 2.83
CA MET A 451 13.55 -3.72 3.43
C MET A 451 14.50 -4.53 2.55
N PHE A 452 14.21 -4.62 1.25
CA PHE A 452 15.06 -5.33 0.29
C PHE A 452 16.42 -4.65 0.07
N ARG A 453 16.59 -3.43 0.55
CA ARG A 453 17.86 -2.66 0.56
C ARG A 453 18.37 -2.40 1.98
N GLY A 454 17.81 -3.09 2.96
CA GLY A 454 18.06 -2.87 4.37
C GLY A 454 19.51 -3.20 4.74
N LYS A 455 20.13 -2.29 5.48
CA LYS A 455 21.49 -2.42 6.00
C LYS A 455 21.42 -2.66 7.51
N SER A 456 22.23 -3.57 8.03
CA SER A 456 22.34 -3.74 9.48
C SER A 456 23.17 -2.61 10.07
N GLN A 457 22.57 -1.79 10.94
CA GLN A 457 23.35 -0.94 11.84
C GLN A 457 23.81 -1.79 13.02
N LYS A 458 24.96 -2.46 12.90
CA LYS A 458 25.66 -2.94 14.09
C LYS A 458 26.17 -1.71 14.84
N GLU A 459 25.51 -1.31 15.92
CA GLU A 459 26.14 -0.47 16.93
C GLU A 459 27.34 -1.25 17.46
N ILE A 460 28.56 -0.85 17.08
CA ILE A 460 29.73 -1.20 17.87
C ILE A 460 29.55 -0.42 19.17
N VAL A 461 29.05 -1.10 20.20
CA VAL A 461 29.17 -0.62 21.57
C VAL A 461 30.67 -0.58 21.85
N SER A 462 31.31 0.57 21.64
CA SER A 462 32.69 0.76 22.05
C SER A 462 32.73 0.64 23.56
N SER A 463 33.29 -0.45 24.05
CA SER A 463 33.61 -0.64 25.45
C SER A 463 34.26 0.62 26.00
N SER A 464 33.66 1.16 27.06
CA SER A 464 34.14 2.32 27.80
C SER A 464 35.53 2.05 28.37
N THR A 465 36.57 2.36 27.58
CA THR A 465 37.93 2.46 28.09
C THR A 465 38.11 3.92 28.50
N VAL A 466 38.21 4.16 29.80
CA VAL A 466 38.51 5.47 30.36
C VAL A 466 39.94 5.82 29.95
N VAL A 467 40.08 6.70 28.96
CA VAL A 467 41.37 7.27 28.56
C VAL A 467 41.55 8.60 29.29
N SER A 468 42.71 8.75 29.94
CA SER A 468 43.04 9.94 30.74
C SER A 468 43.25 11.19 29.87
N ALA A 469 43.05 12.36 30.47
CA ALA A 469 43.04 13.66 29.79
C ALA A 469 44.35 14.03 29.04
N ASP A 470 45.45 13.29 29.27
CA ASP A 470 46.75 13.58 28.68
C ASP A 470 46.99 12.89 27.32
N GLU A 471 46.24 11.85 26.96
CA GLU A 471 46.34 11.20 25.63
C GLU A 471 45.54 11.93 24.52
N LEU A 472 44.73 12.93 24.88
CA LEU A 472 43.80 13.63 23.97
C LEU A 472 44.46 14.66 23.05
N ARG A 473 45.74 15.01 23.23
CA ARG A 473 46.38 16.09 22.46
C ARG A 473 47.22 15.65 21.26
N LEU A 474 47.55 14.36 21.12
CA LEU A 474 48.38 13.89 20.01
C LEU A 474 47.63 13.04 18.96
N SER A 475 46.33 12.80 19.12
CA SER A 475 45.57 11.89 18.25
C SER A 475 44.40 12.53 17.47
N TYR A 476 44.28 13.86 17.43
CA TYR A 476 43.15 14.50 16.73
C TYR A 476 43.22 14.41 15.19
N LYS A 477 44.43 14.24 14.61
CA LYS A 477 44.59 14.05 13.16
C LYS A 477 44.63 12.58 12.71
N THR A 478 44.95 11.65 13.61
CA THR A 478 45.01 10.22 13.29
C THR A 478 43.68 9.52 13.56
N LEU A 479 42.90 9.95 14.58
CA LEU A 479 41.57 9.38 14.88
C LEU A 479 40.49 9.71 13.83
N LEU A 480 40.68 10.76 13.01
CA LEU A 480 39.76 11.03 11.89
C LEU A 480 40.09 10.19 10.64
N ALA A 481 41.27 9.56 10.58
CA ALA A 481 41.63 8.65 9.50
C ALA A 481 41.24 7.18 9.78
N ASP A 482 40.90 6.86 11.03
CA ASP A 482 40.51 5.51 11.47
C ASP A 482 39.09 5.49 12.09
N CYS A 483 38.24 6.45 11.69
CA CYS A 483 36.79 6.25 11.71
C CYS A 483 36.49 5.16 10.69
N GLY A 484 36.65 3.91 11.13
CA GLY A 484 36.52 2.71 10.33
C GLY A 484 35.38 2.84 9.35
N GLU A 485 35.66 2.45 8.10
CA GLU A 485 34.63 2.14 7.13
C GLU A 485 33.50 1.45 7.88
N LYS A 486 32.34 2.12 8.01
CA LYS A 486 31.15 1.47 8.51
C LYS A 486 30.99 0.26 7.61
N GLN A 487 31.28 -0.93 8.13
CA GLN A 487 31.07 -2.17 7.40
C GLN A 487 29.57 -2.34 7.32
N ILE A 488 28.99 -1.71 6.31
CA ILE A 488 27.58 -1.75 6.00
C ILE A 488 27.33 -3.17 5.50
N ASP A 489 26.94 -4.06 6.40
CA ASP A 489 26.54 -5.41 6.02
C ASP A 489 25.06 -5.38 5.63
N GLU A 490 24.79 -5.67 4.36
CA GLU A 490 23.43 -5.75 3.84
C GLU A 490 22.72 -6.94 4.49
N ARG A 491 21.53 -6.68 5.03
CA ARG A 491 20.86 -7.58 5.97
C ARG A 491 20.27 -8.80 5.26
N LEU A 492 19.58 -8.57 4.15
CA LEU A 492 18.83 -9.60 3.42
C LEU A 492 19.50 -10.01 2.11
N PHE A 493 19.92 -9.02 1.31
CA PHE A 493 20.40 -9.24 -0.06
C PHE A 493 21.70 -8.47 -0.29
N PRO A 494 22.87 -9.13 -0.24
CA PRO A 494 24.14 -8.54 -0.67
C PRO A 494 24.08 -8.02 -2.10
N GLN A 495 24.76 -6.90 -2.37
CA GLN A 495 24.60 -6.11 -3.60
C GLN A 495 23.13 -5.78 -3.87
N ALA A 496 22.41 -5.26 -2.87
CA ALA A 496 20.97 -5.04 -2.92
C ALA A 496 20.48 -4.15 -4.08
N ASN A 497 21.34 -3.26 -4.58
CA ASN A 497 21.01 -2.34 -5.67
C ASN A 497 21.36 -2.88 -7.07
N GLU A 498 21.99 -4.05 -7.14
CA GLU A 498 22.35 -4.68 -8.41
C GLU A 498 21.27 -5.67 -8.84
N PHE A 499 21.00 -5.72 -10.15
CA PHE A 499 20.14 -6.73 -10.76
C PHE A 499 20.96 -8.00 -11.02
N ILE A 500 20.80 -9.01 -10.15
CA ILE A 500 21.54 -10.28 -10.20
C ILE A 500 20.54 -11.46 -10.13
N PRO A 501 20.01 -11.94 -11.26
CA PRO A 501 19.11 -13.10 -11.28
C PRO A 501 19.73 -14.37 -10.65
N GLU A 502 21.05 -14.52 -10.74
CA GLU A 502 21.79 -15.64 -10.16
C GLU A 502 21.56 -15.80 -8.65
N ARG A 503 21.15 -14.73 -7.96
CA ARG A 503 20.72 -14.74 -6.55
C ARG A 503 19.70 -15.84 -6.24
N TRP A 504 18.82 -16.13 -7.20
CA TRP A 504 17.74 -17.12 -7.09
C TRP A 504 18.11 -18.48 -7.69
N THR A 505 19.32 -18.62 -8.24
CA THR A 505 19.79 -19.84 -8.91
C THR A 505 21.20 -20.22 -8.44
N SER A 506 22.24 -19.81 -9.16
CA SER A 506 23.63 -20.25 -8.96
C SER A 506 24.39 -19.52 -7.83
N ARG A 507 23.84 -18.43 -7.29
CA ARG A 507 24.44 -17.59 -6.24
C ARG A 507 23.49 -17.38 -5.04
N PRO A 508 23.01 -18.46 -4.39
CA PRO A 508 22.09 -18.35 -3.26
C PRO A 508 22.72 -17.66 -2.03
N ASP A 509 24.06 -17.55 -1.98
CA ASP A 509 24.78 -16.77 -0.99
C ASP A 509 24.38 -15.28 -0.97
N LEU A 510 23.84 -14.79 -2.09
CA LEU A 510 23.36 -13.42 -2.24
C LEU A 510 21.90 -13.24 -1.75
N ALA A 511 21.26 -14.28 -1.20
CA ALA A 511 19.97 -14.19 -0.51
C ALA A 511 20.10 -14.77 0.91
N LYS A 512 20.55 -13.93 1.86
CA LYS A 512 20.82 -14.36 3.24
C LYS A 512 19.57 -14.86 3.96
N ASP A 513 18.42 -14.24 3.68
CA ASP A 513 17.12 -14.64 4.20
C ASP A 513 16.05 -14.49 3.09
N PRO A 514 15.89 -15.52 2.23
CA PRO A 514 14.93 -15.47 1.14
C PRO A 514 13.48 -15.52 1.63
N ALA A 515 13.22 -15.91 2.88
CA ALA A 515 11.85 -15.90 3.43
C ALA A 515 11.32 -14.47 3.65
N ALA A 516 12.22 -13.47 3.71
CA ALA A 516 11.85 -12.07 3.72
C ALA A 516 11.40 -11.56 2.33
N PHE A 517 11.66 -12.29 1.24
CA PHE A 517 11.18 -11.95 -0.09
C PHE A 517 9.69 -12.25 -0.22
N VAL A 518 8.87 -11.22 0.04
CA VAL A 518 7.41 -11.29 -0.01
C VAL A 518 6.85 -10.24 -0.98
N PRO A 519 7.18 -10.31 -2.27
CA PRO A 519 6.75 -9.30 -3.26
C PRO A 519 5.22 -9.21 -3.38
N PHE A 520 4.52 -10.28 -2.97
CA PHE A 520 3.06 -10.41 -2.97
C PHE A 520 2.47 -10.52 -1.56
N GLY A 521 3.21 -10.14 -0.51
CA GLY A 521 2.81 -10.35 0.89
C GLY A 521 2.99 -11.79 1.36
N THR A 522 2.36 -12.15 2.49
CA THR A 522 2.46 -13.50 3.10
C THR A 522 1.12 -14.24 3.05
N GLY A 523 1.12 -15.56 2.88
CA GLY A 523 -0.10 -16.39 2.87
C GLY A 523 0.19 -17.90 3.01
N LYS A 524 -0.88 -18.72 3.12
CA LYS A 524 -0.84 -20.18 3.37
C LYS A 524 0.01 -20.99 2.36
N HIS A 525 0.36 -20.41 1.22
CA HIS A 525 1.03 -21.09 0.09
C HIS A 525 2.47 -20.63 -0.15
N LEU A 526 3.00 -19.67 0.61
CA LEU A 526 4.44 -19.41 0.65
C LEU A 526 5.12 -20.47 1.53
N LYS A 527 5.22 -21.70 1.03
CA LYS A 527 6.29 -22.58 1.49
C LYS A 527 7.59 -21.89 1.06
N SER A 528 8.48 -21.69 2.03
CA SER A 528 9.89 -21.42 1.74
C SER A 528 10.33 -22.25 0.55
N LEU A 529 11.00 -21.63 -0.42
CA LEU A 529 11.67 -22.36 -1.50
C LEU A 529 12.30 -23.62 -0.91
N PRO A 530 12.08 -24.83 -1.49
CA PRO A 530 12.88 -25.97 -1.08
C PRO A 530 14.35 -25.54 -1.21
N PRO A 531 15.19 -25.84 -0.22
CA PRO A 531 16.59 -25.46 -0.30
C PRO A 531 17.19 -26.06 -1.60
N PRO A 532 18.18 -25.40 -2.22
CA PRO A 532 18.81 -25.91 -3.44
C PRO A 532 19.23 -27.38 -3.24
N PRO A 533 19.22 -28.23 -4.27
CA PRO A 533 19.54 -29.66 -4.17
C PRO A 533 20.85 -29.97 -3.42
N PHE A 534 21.76 -29.02 -3.35
CA PHE A 534 23.04 -29.10 -2.65
C PHE A 534 22.98 -29.05 -1.10
N TRP A 535 21.84 -28.73 -0.49
CA TRP A 535 21.70 -28.58 0.96
C TRP A 535 21.08 -29.79 1.66
N ALA A 536 20.66 -30.82 0.91
CA ALA A 536 20.03 -32.02 1.46
C ALA A 536 21.00 -32.95 2.22
N ASP A 537 22.32 -32.77 2.08
CA ASP A 537 23.32 -33.71 2.64
C ASP A 537 23.77 -33.38 4.08
N ARG A 538 23.20 -32.38 4.77
CA ARG A 538 23.67 -31.99 6.13
C ARG A 538 22.62 -31.69 7.19
N CYS A 539 21.39 -32.18 7.08
CA CYS A 539 20.42 -32.10 8.19
C CYS A 539 19.60 -33.39 8.27
N ASP A 540 20.16 -34.38 8.96
CA ASP A 540 19.46 -35.59 9.36
C ASP A 540 18.54 -35.26 10.54
N VAL A 541 17.31 -34.85 10.25
CA VAL A 541 16.21 -34.84 11.23
C VAL A 541 15.07 -35.66 10.65
N ARG A 542 15.03 -36.94 11.06
CA ARG A 542 13.92 -37.86 10.85
C ARG A 542 12.63 -37.24 11.40
N ALA A 543 11.66 -37.07 10.52
CA ALA A 543 10.25 -37.04 10.88
C ALA A 543 9.54 -38.05 9.98
N ASP A 544 9.28 -39.23 10.55
CA ASP A 544 8.36 -40.23 10.01
C ASP A 544 6.97 -39.59 9.91
N ASP A 545 6.42 -39.51 8.70
CA ASP A 545 5.06 -40.00 8.43
C ASP A 545 4.78 -40.04 6.92
N LYS A 546 4.20 -41.17 6.52
CA LYS A 546 3.92 -41.60 5.16
C LYS A 546 2.66 -40.92 4.62
N ASP A 547 2.76 -40.28 3.46
CA ASP A 547 1.84 -40.49 2.34
C ASP A 547 2.41 -39.79 1.09
N GLU A 548 2.87 -40.62 0.16
CA GLU A 548 3.42 -40.26 -1.14
C GLU A 548 2.27 -40.01 -2.12
N SER A 549 2.18 -38.80 -2.71
CA SER A 549 1.79 -38.56 -4.12
C SER A 549 1.37 -37.12 -4.41
N TRP A 550 2.24 -36.10 -4.49
CA TRP A 550 1.82 -34.82 -5.11
C TRP A 550 2.92 -34.13 -5.93
N GLN A 551 2.64 -34.03 -7.23
CA GLN A 551 3.45 -33.40 -8.27
C GLN A 551 3.60 -31.89 -8.04
N ALA A 552 4.82 -31.40 -8.26
CA ALA A 552 5.13 -29.98 -8.29
C ALA A 552 4.50 -29.32 -9.53
N SER A 553 3.44 -28.54 -9.32
CA SER A 553 2.81 -27.74 -10.35
C SER A 553 2.29 -26.42 -9.78
N THR A 554 2.86 -25.30 -10.25
CA THR A 554 2.19 -24.06 -10.65
C THR A 554 1.34 -23.27 -9.62
N LEU A 555 1.78 -22.04 -9.31
CA LEU A 555 1.06 -20.75 -9.46
C LEU A 555 1.32 -19.74 -8.33
N ALA A 556 2.13 -18.73 -8.67
CA ALA A 556 2.14 -17.43 -8.01
C ALA A 556 0.80 -16.70 -8.30
N SER A 557 -0.24 -16.99 -7.52
CA SER A 557 -1.43 -16.13 -7.42
C SER A 557 -2.23 -16.27 -6.11
N GLU A 558 -1.80 -17.13 -5.18
CA GLU A 558 -2.62 -17.50 -4.00
C GLU A 558 -2.42 -16.64 -2.72
N SER A 559 -1.77 -15.46 -2.76
CA SER A 559 -1.58 -14.67 -1.52
C SER A 559 -1.67 -13.13 -1.58
N SER A 560 -2.08 -12.51 -2.68
CA SER A 560 -1.85 -11.06 -2.89
C SER A 560 -2.99 -10.07 -2.56
N TRP A 561 -4.09 -10.48 -1.91
CA TRP A 561 -5.21 -9.54 -1.59
C TRP A 561 -5.55 -9.40 -0.10
N ALA A 562 -4.54 -9.43 0.77
CA ALA A 562 -4.69 -9.10 2.19
C ALA A 562 -3.74 -7.98 2.58
#